data_AF-A0AA96HQA0-F1
#
_entry.id   AF-A0AA96HQA0-F1
#
_cell.length_a   1.000
_cell.length_b   1.000
_cell.length_c   1.000
_cell.angle_alpha   90.00
_cell.angle_beta   90.00
_cell.angle_gamma   90.00
#
_symmetry.space_group_name_H-M   'P 1'
#
loop_
_entity.id
_entity.type
_entity.pdbx_description
1 polymer ?
#
loop_
_entity_poly.entity_id
_entity_poly.type
_entity_poly.pdbx_seq_one_letter_code
_entity_poly.pdbx_strand_id
1 'polypeptide(L)'
;MNKKQLFILPLLLFSLATQAEDDQWSDSEGGSDWGNEKWGEESWNESSSTPLFTGFVEAGYSGWINDSVNHSDRPLEEIRWRLERADNFNGFKTTVYSDITYDGVTDKTEIKLREFNLQFSLTDSIDTKLGRQILTWGTGDLIFINDLFPKDWQSFFNGRDDEYLKAPSDAAKVSFYSPGFNWDWIVTPEFDKDNFLSGERFSSYSPQTQSIAQPESPFSSDTSTDNDYEVSTRIFGIKGSKEWAIYGYRGFYKTPDSVSEANTPMHSRMNALGASLRMPLGKGLWNIETGYYQSVEDENGDNPRVPNDEIRLLTGYEMEIVKNLTAAAQFYLEKTQDYQQQQQHSYAPVQERSEYYEMLTLRLTHLAMRQNLTSSLFIFYSPDEEDGHLRLKAEYRINDNWKIAAGSNVFFGEKDYTFWGQLDENDNLWMRIRYSY
;
A
#
# COMPACT_ATOMS: atom_id res chain seq x y z
N MET A 1 -6.85 -26.79 -13.75
CA MET A 1 -8.02 -25.92 -13.50
C MET A 1 -7.64 -24.55 -14.03
N ASN A 2 -8.45 -23.91 -14.88
CA ASN A 2 -8.10 -22.57 -15.40
C ASN A 2 -8.02 -21.59 -14.20
N LYS A 3 -6.97 -20.76 -14.06
CA LYS A 3 -6.81 -19.81 -12.94
C LYS A 3 -8.05 -18.90 -12.81
N LYS A 4 -8.72 -18.56 -13.92
CA LYS A 4 -10.02 -17.87 -13.93
C LYS A 4 -11.13 -18.59 -13.13
N GLN A 5 -11.11 -19.93 -13.04
CA GLN A 5 -12.06 -20.72 -12.23
C GLN A 5 -11.70 -20.74 -10.74
N LEU A 6 -10.42 -20.51 -10.39
CA LEU A 6 -9.96 -20.41 -9.00
C LEU A 6 -10.58 -19.20 -8.30
N PHE A 7 -10.93 -18.14 -9.05
CA PHE A 7 -11.59 -16.94 -8.54
C PHE A 7 -13.04 -17.14 -8.05
N ILE A 8 -13.71 -18.20 -8.50
CA ILE A 8 -15.07 -18.53 -8.06
C ILE A 8 -15.04 -19.46 -6.82
N LEU A 9 -13.92 -20.17 -6.58
CA LEU A 9 -13.77 -21.14 -5.49
C LEU A 9 -13.59 -20.58 -4.06
N PRO A 10 -12.98 -19.41 -3.78
CA PRO A 10 -12.72 -18.99 -2.39
C PRO A 10 -14.01 -18.72 -1.59
N LEU A 11 -15.14 -18.45 -2.27
CA LEU A 11 -16.47 -18.37 -1.66
C LEU A 11 -16.92 -19.71 -1.02
N LEU A 12 -16.45 -20.85 -1.52
CA LEU A 12 -16.79 -22.18 -1.01
C LEU A 12 -15.89 -22.63 0.16
N LEU A 13 -14.65 -22.16 0.23
CA LEU A 13 -13.76 -22.46 1.37
C LEU A 13 -14.07 -21.59 2.59
N PHE A 14 -14.56 -20.35 2.38
CA PHE A 14 -15.03 -19.51 3.47
C PHE A 14 -16.32 -20.04 4.13
N SER A 15 -17.20 -20.72 3.37
CA SER A 15 -18.43 -21.30 3.93
C SER A 15 -18.18 -22.51 4.84
N LEU A 16 -17.05 -23.21 4.66
CA LEU A 16 -16.63 -24.31 5.54
C LEU A 16 -16.05 -23.80 6.87
N ALA A 17 -15.38 -22.65 6.86
CA ALA A 17 -14.86 -22.02 8.07
C ALA A 17 -15.98 -21.41 8.94
N THR A 18 -17.08 -20.95 8.33
CA THR A 18 -18.23 -20.41 9.07
C THR A 18 -19.19 -21.49 9.60
N GLN A 19 -19.09 -22.74 9.13
CA GLN A 19 -19.92 -23.85 9.63
C GLN A 19 -19.39 -24.52 10.91
N ALA A 20 -18.22 -24.11 11.39
CA ALA A 20 -17.55 -24.74 12.53
C ALA A 20 -17.41 -23.79 13.73
N GLU A 21 -18.46 -23.03 14.09
CA GLU A 21 -18.53 -22.37 15.41
C GLU A 21 -19.98 -21.93 15.69
N ASP A 22 -20.78 -22.86 16.22
CA ASP A 22 -22.05 -22.56 16.89
C ASP A 22 -21.73 -22.47 18.38
N ASP A 23 -21.48 -21.27 18.90
CA ASP A 23 -21.56 -21.03 20.35
C ASP A 23 -21.88 -19.57 20.71
N GLN A 24 -22.65 -19.45 21.79
CA GLN A 24 -23.55 -18.36 22.15
C GLN A 24 -22.87 -17.05 22.62
N TRP A 25 -23.39 -15.92 22.13
CA TRP A 25 -23.67 -14.60 22.76
C TRP A 25 -22.65 -14.06 23.79
N SER A 26 -22.06 -12.86 23.63
CA SER A 26 -22.72 -11.57 23.90
C SER A 26 -22.11 -10.41 23.08
N ASP A 27 -22.77 -9.25 23.12
CA ASP A 27 -22.46 -8.02 22.39
C ASP A 27 -21.24 -7.27 22.92
N SER A 28 -20.40 -6.79 21.99
CA SER A 28 -19.55 -5.61 22.19
C SER A 28 -19.27 -5.01 20.82
N GLU A 29 -19.79 -3.81 20.59
CA GLU A 29 -19.56 -2.97 19.41
C GLU A 29 -18.05 -2.72 19.23
N GLY A 30 -17.51 -3.08 18.07
CA GLY A 30 -16.11 -2.82 17.71
C GLY A 30 -16.06 -2.23 16.30
N GLY A 31 -15.79 -0.93 16.21
CA GLY A 31 -15.54 -0.25 14.94
C GLY A 31 -14.18 -0.68 14.36
N SER A 32 -14.18 -1.01 13.06
CA SER A 32 -12.99 -1.38 12.29
C SER A 32 -12.27 -0.12 11.78
N ASP A 33 -11.18 0.27 12.44
CA ASP A 33 -10.22 1.25 11.91
C ASP A 33 -8.98 0.50 11.39
N TRP A 34 -9.06 0.00 10.15
CA TRP A 34 -7.91 -0.61 9.47
C TRP A 34 -7.07 0.48 8.83
N GLY A 35 -6.17 1.05 9.63
CA GLY A 35 -5.29 2.10 9.15
C GLY A 35 -4.27 2.66 10.13
N ASN A 36 -4.13 2.09 11.34
CA ASN A 36 -3.02 2.36 12.25
C ASN A 36 -3.12 1.42 13.47
N GLU A 37 -2.48 0.25 13.44
CA GLU A 37 -2.01 -0.34 14.70
C GLU A 37 -0.66 0.29 15.04
N LYS A 38 -0.68 1.59 15.34
CA LYS A 38 0.31 2.15 16.27
C LYS A 38 -0.22 1.82 17.65
N TRP A 39 0.43 0.87 18.31
CA TRP A 39 0.17 0.50 19.70
C TRP A 39 -0.13 1.75 20.53
N GLY A 40 -1.28 1.73 21.20
CA GLY A 40 -1.80 2.86 21.97
C GLY A 40 -0.80 3.32 23.02
N GLU A 41 -0.62 4.64 23.11
CA GLU A 41 -0.06 5.28 24.30
C GLU A 41 -1.10 5.17 25.42
N GLU A 42 -1.07 4.06 26.16
CA GLU A 42 -1.74 3.99 27.44
C GLU A 42 -0.97 4.83 28.46
N SER A 43 -1.49 6.02 28.74
CA SER A 43 -1.05 6.84 29.87
C SER A 43 -1.57 6.23 31.17
N TRP A 44 -0.84 5.29 31.75
CA TRP A 44 -1.00 4.91 33.16
C TRP A 44 0.26 5.22 33.93
N ASN A 45 0.10 6.16 34.85
CA ASN A 45 1.09 6.59 35.81
C ASN A 45 1.23 5.49 36.88
N GLU A 46 1.99 4.44 36.60
CA GLU A 46 2.41 3.45 37.59
C GLU A 46 3.86 3.02 37.35
N SER A 47 4.66 3.16 38.39
CA SER A 47 6.08 2.84 38.45
C SER A 47 6.35 1.36 38.16
N SER A 48 6.49 1.05 36.88
CA SER A 48 7.19 -0.13 36.36
C SER A 48 8.27 0.40 35.41
N SER A 49 9.46 -0.20 35.43
CA SER A 49 10.56 0.20 34.55
C SER A 49 10.09 0.07 33.10
N THR A 50 9.79 1.19 32.43
CA THR A 50 9.49 1.17 31.01
C THR A 50 10.69 0.55 30.30
N PRO A 51 10.48 -0.50 29.47
CA PRO A 51 11.58 -1.12 28.74
C PRO A 51 12.27 -0.06 27.89
N LEU A 52 13.61 -0.11 27.83
CA LEU A 52 14.40 0.89 27.10
C LEU A 52 14.03 0.92 25.60
N PHE A 53 13.59 -0.23 25.07
CA PHE A 53 13.11 -0.42 23.71
C PHE A 53 11.99 -1.48 23.70
N THR A 54 11.01 -1.30 22.82
CA THR A 54 10.04 -2.33 22.43
C THR A 54 10.36 -2.81 21.02
N GLY A 55 9.70 -3.86 20.56
CA GLY A 55 9.79 -4.28 19.16
C GLY A 55 9.49 -5.76 18.97
N PHE A 56 10.08 -6.36 17.95
CA PHE A 56 9.91 -7.77 17.68
C PHE A 56 11.08 -8.39 16.92
N VAL A 57 11.16 -9.72 16.96
CA VAL A 57 11.92 -10.52 16.02
C VAL A 57 10.94 -11.34 15.18
N GLU A 58 11.09 -11.32 13.86
CA GLU A 58 10.25 -12.04 12.92
C GLU A 58 11.12 -12.86 11.96
N ALA A 59 10.72 -14.12 11.74
CA ALA A 59 11.24 -14.94 10.66
C ALA A 59 10.14 -15.12 9.62
N GLY A 60 10.47 -14.83 8.36
CA GLY A 60 9.57 -14.92 7.22
C GLY A 60 10.14 -15.81 6.12
N TYR A 61 9.27 -16.60 5.50
CA TYR A 61 9.61 -17.44 4.35
C TYR A 61 8.47 -17.41 3.34
N SER A 62 8.80 -17.32 2.07
CA SER A 62 7.86 -17.46 0.96
C SER A 62 8.41 -18.43 -0.06
N GLY A 63 7.57 -19.26 -0.64
CA GLY A 63 7.93 -20.19 -1.72
C GLY A 63 6.99 -19.98 -2.91
N TRP A 64 7.54 -20.12 -4.11
CA TRP A 64 6.75 -20.04 -5.32
C TRP A 64 5.78 -21.22 -5.45
N ILE A 65 4.58 -20.95 -5.94
CA ILE A 65 3.57 -21.95 -6.32
C ILE A 65 3.72 -22.28 -7.81
N ASN A 66 3.94 -21.24 -8.62
CA ASN A 66 4.35 -21.33 -10.02
C ASN A 66 5.61 -20.48 -10.17
N ASP A 67 6.67 -21.07 -10.71
CA ASP A 67 7.93 -20.39 -10.98
C ASP A 67 8.59 -21.02 -12.19
N SER A 68 8.27 -20.47 -13.36
CA SER A 68 8.85 -20.91 -14.61
C SER A 68 9.93 -19.96 -15.13
N VAL A 69 10.01 -18.75 -14.58
CA VAL A 69 10.79 -17.63 -15.13
C VAL A 69 11.53 -16.79 -14.08
N ASN A 70 11.37 -17.04 -12.78
CA ASN A 70 12.17 -16.34 -11.78
C ASN A 70 13.54 -17.03 -11.61
N HIS A 71 14.57 -16.21 -11.52
CA HIS A 71 15.94 -16.64 -11.19
C HIS A 71 16.13 -16.76 -9.69
N SER A 72 15.33 -16.06 -8.88
CA SER A 72 15.37 -16.21 -7.42
C SER A 72 14.61 -17.46 -7.00
N ASP A 73 15.25 -18.32 -6.20
CA ASP A 73 14.63 -19.56 -5.69
C ASP A 73 13.38 -19.31 -4.85
N ARG A 74 13.21 -18.08 -4.34
CA ARG A 74 12.12 -17.69 -3.45
C ARG A 74 11.93 -16.16 -3.37
N PRO A 75 10.71 -15.66 -3.12
CA PRO A 75 10.46 -14.23 -2.94
C PRO A 75 10.93 -13.67 -1.59
N LEU A 76 10.85 -14.48 -0.52
CA LEU A 76 11.16 -14.06 0.84
C LEU A 76 11.87 -15.17 1.61
N GLU A 77 13.00 -14.82 2.20
CA GLU A 77 13.66 -15.57 3.27
C GLU A 77 14.33 -14.53 4.14
N GLU A 78 13.77 -14.27 5.31
CA GLU A 78 14.13 -13.09 6.08
C GLU A 78 14.10 -13.36 7.57
N ILE A 79 15.13 -12.86 8.28
CA ILE A 79 15.06 -12.63 9.72
C ILE A 79 15.11 -11.13 9.93
N ARG A 80 14.10 -10.59 10.60
CA ARG A 80 13.98 -9.18 10.93
C ARG A 80 13.97 -8.96 12.42
N TRP A 81 14.76 -8.01 12.88
CA TRP A 81 14.72 -7.50 14.23
C TRP A 81 14.34 -6.03 14.21
N ARG A 82 13.20 -5.71 14.80
CA ARG A 82 12.69 -4.35 14.94
C ARG A 82 12.99 -3.79 16.32
N LEU A 83 13.49 -2.55 16.35
CA LEU A 83 13.70 -1.75 17.56
C LEU A 83 12.85 -0.48 17.49
N GLU A 84 12.05 -0.26 18.52
CA GLU A 84 11.16 0.90 18.65
C GLU A 84 11.40 1.62 19.98
N ARG A 85 11.39 2.95 19.92
CA ARG A 85 11.44 3.82 21.10
C ARG A 85 10.75 5.14 20.80
N ALA A 86 9.88 5.55 21.71
CA ALA A 86 9.30 6.89 21.72
C ALA A 86 9.55 7.53 23.08
N ASP A 87 10.07 8.75 23.08
CA ASP A 87 10.32 9.54 24.29
C ASP A 87 9.60 10.87 24.20
N ASN A 88 9.00 11.30 25.32
CA ASN A 88 8.42 12.62 25.48
C ASN A 88 9.23 13.40 26.53
N PHE A 89 9.80 14.54 26.14
CA PHE A 89 10.57 15.41 27.03
C PHE A 89 10.27 16.88 26.75
N ASN A 90 9.79 17.60 27.77
CA ASN A 90 9.53 19.05 27.71
C ASN A 90 8.69 19.49 26.48
N GLY A 91 7.67 18.72 26.11
CA GLY A 91 6.80 19.03 24.96
C GLY A 91 7.37 18.63 23.60
N PHE A 92 8.53 17.97 23.57
CA PHE A 92 9.11 17.35 22.38
C PHE A 92 8.92 15.84 22.45
N LYS A 93 8.38 15.26 21.37
CA LYS A 93 8.27 13.82 21.16
C LYS A 93 9.31 13.38 20.16
N THR A 94 10.15 12.43 20.52
CA THR A 94 11.09 11.78 19.60
C THR A 94 10.62 10.36 19.35
N THR A 95 10.56 9.94 18.08
CA THR A 95 10.26 8.56 17.70
C THR A 95 11.44 7.98 16.94
N VAL A 96 11.91 6.81 17.35
CA VAL A 96 12.93 6.01 16.68
C VAL A 96 12.36 4.63 16.39
N TYR A 97 12.41 4.22 15.13
CA TYR A 97 11.96 2.93 14.67
C TYR A 97 12.94 2.44 13.60
N SER A 98 13.65 1.35 13.89
CA SER A 98 14.66 0.78 13.00
C SER A 98 14.48 -0.73 12.86
N ASP A 99 14.68 -1.22 11.65
CA ASP A 99 14.73 -2.64 11.33
C ASP A 99 16.15 -3.06 10.97
N ILE A 100 16.62 -4.16 11.57
CA ILE A 100 17.81 -4.89 11.16
C ILE A 100 17.32 -6.17 10.48
N THR A 101 17.69 -6.36 9.22
CA THR A 101 17.15 -7.44 8.40
C THR A 101 18.29 -8.23 7.79
N TYR A 102 18.28 -9.55 7.96
CA TYR A 102 19.04 -10.46 7.11
C TYR A 102 18.11 -11.03 6.04
N ASP A 103 18.45 -10.82 4.78
CA ASP A 103 17.69 -11.24 3.62
C ASP A 103 18.43 -12.36 2.89
N GLY A 104 17.95 -13.59 3.05
CA GLY A 104 18.54 -14.79 2.45
C GLY A 104 18.36 -14.90 0.95
N VAL A 105 17.46 -14.11 0.34
CA VAL A 105 17.27 -14.10 -1.12
C VAL A 105 18.40 -13.35 -1.81
N THR A 106 18.84 -12.23 -1.23
CA THR A 106 19.94 -11.41 -1.77
C THR A 106 21.26 -11.62 -1.05
N ASP A 107 21.27 -12.42 0.02
CA ASP A 107 22.36 -12.65 0.97
C ASP A 107 22.95 -11.34 1.53
N LYS A 108 22.05 -10.43 1.94
CA LYS A 108 22.41 -9.10 2.47
C LYS A 108 21.89 -8.90 3.88
N THR A 109 22.66 -8.18 4.68
CA THR A 109 22.18 -7.61 5.94
C THR A 109 21.99 -6.11 5.78
N GLU A 110 20.78 -5.62 6.08
CA GLU A 110 20.40 -4.22 5.95
C GLU A 110 19.94 -3.66 7.28
N ILE A 111 20.27 -2.40 7.52
CA ILE A 111 19.71 -1.61 8.64
C ILE A 111 18.90 -0.49 8.02
N LYS A 112 17.58 -0.51 8.23
CA LYS A 112 16.64 0.48 7.70
C LYS A 112 16.04 1.28 8.85
N LEU A 113 16.42 2.55 8.93
CA LEU A 113 15.77 3.52 9.80
C LEU A 113 14.42 3.88 9.17
N ARG A 114 13.32 3.44 9.79
CA ARG A 114 11.94 3.63 9.29
C ARG A 114 11.29 4.88 9.84
N GLU A 115 11.47 5.18 11.11
CA GLU A 115 11.15 6.50 11.65
C GLU A 115 12.32 7.02 12.47
N PHE A 116 12.65 8.29 12.26
CA PHE A 116 13.49 9.08 13.13
C PHE A 116 13.04 10.52 13.02
N ASN A 117 12.15 10.90 13.94
CA ASN A 117 11.50 12.20 13.87
C ASN A 117 11.37 12.85 15.24
N LEU A 118 11.26 14.16 15.17
CA LEU A 118 10.98 15.06 16.28
C LEU A 118 9.63 15.73 16.02
N GLN A 119 8.70 15.58 16.94
CA GLN A 119 7.39 16.23 16.93
C GLN A 119 7.29 17.21 18.11
N PHE A 120 6.73 18.39 17.86
CA PHE A 120 6.51 19.42 18.87
C PHE A 120 5.43 20.39 18.41
N SER A 121 4.81 21.09 19.36
CA SER A 121 3.84 22.15 19.08
C SER A 121 4.54 23.51 19.06
N LEU A 122 4.43 24.24 17.95
CA LEU A 122 4.90 25.63 17.83
C LEU A 122 3.97 26.60 18.57
N THR A 123 2.67 26.31 18.53
CA THR A 123 1.60 27.01 19.25
C THR A 123 0.51 25.99 19.62
N ASP A 124 -0.50 26.40 20.38
CA ASP A 124 -1.66 25.54 20.72
C ASP A 124 -2.47 25.07 19.50
N SER A 125 -2.22 25.61 18.31
CA SER A 125 -2.94 25.29 17.08
C SER A 125 -2.01 24.86 15.94
N ILE A 126 -0.70 24.76 16.17
CA ILE A 126 0.28 24.38 15.14
C ILE A 126 1.21 23.30 15.71
N ASP A 127 1.16 22.12 15.11
CA ASP A 127 2.10 21.04 15.35
C ASP A 127 3.09 20.93 14.19
N THR A 128 4.30 20.50 14.53
CA THR A 128 5.38 20.25 13.57
C THR A 128 5.97 18.87 13.82
N LYS A 129 6.23 18.11 12.75
CA LYS A 129 6.94 16.83 12.76
C LYS A 129 8.04 16.85 11.71
N LEU A 130 9.30 16.77 12.15
CA LEU A 130 10.49 16.86 11.30
C LEU A 130 11.27 15.55 11.31
N GLY A 131 11.79 15.14 10.16
CA GLY A 131 12.67 13.99 10.00
C GLY A 131 12.00 12.84 9.25
N ARG A 132 12.58 11.63 9.41
CA ARG A 132 12.11 10.43 8.73
C ARG A 132 10.82 9.92 9.33
N GLN A 133 9.81 9.71 8.49
CA GLN A 133 8.47 9.35 8.93
C GLN A 133 7.69 8.61 7.84
N ILE A 134 6.77 7.75 8.25
CA ILE A 134 5.79 7.15 7.34
C ILE A 134 4.60 8.11 7.22
N LEU A 135 4.30 8.50 5.99
CA LEU A 135 3.19 9.38 5.64
C LEU A 135 2.13 8.59 4.87
N THR A 136 0.86 8.89 5.11
CA THR A 136 -0.25 8.21 4.45
C THR A 136 -1.51 9.04 4.50
N TRP A 137 -2.27 8.99 3.41
CA TRP A 137 -3.54 9.65 3.20
C TRP A 137 -4.50 8.70 2.46
N GLY A 138 -5.64 9.23 1.98
CA GLY A 138 -6.64 8.45 1.26
C GLY A 138 -7.65 7.76 2.17
N THR A 139 -8.71 7.27 1.52
CA THR A 139 -9.82 6.55 2.17
C THR A 139 -10.03 5.16 1.59
N GLY A 140 -9.31 4.84 0.52
CA GLY A 140 -9.30 3.55 -0.13
C GLY A 140 -8.52 2.48 0.63
N ASP A 141 -8.89 1.25 0.36
CA ASP A 141 -8.26 0.04 0.86
C ASP A 141 -7.35 -0.55 -0.22
N LEU A 142 -6.03 -0.43 0.00
CA LEU A 142 -4.95 -0.83 -0.94
C LEU A 142 -5.01 -0.17 -2.33
N ILE A 143 -5.80 0.89 -2.49
CA ILE A 143 -5.85 1.75 -3.67
C ILE A 143 -5.59 3.18 -3.21
N PHE A 144 -4.64 3.84 -3.87
CA PHE A 144 -4.12 5.13 -3.45
C PHE A 144 -4.33 6.16 -4.56
N ILE A 145 -5.24 7.13 -4.35
CA ILE A 145 -5.43 8.26 -5.27
C ILE A 145 -4.76 9.52 -4.72
N ASN A 146 -5.01 9.91 -3.48
CA ASN A 146 -4.41 11.11 -2.90
C ASN A 146 -3.22 10.81 -1.97
N ASP A 147 -2.86 9.54 -1.79
CA ASP A 147 -1.69 9.08 -1.03
C ASP A 147 -0.48 8.92 -1.96
N LEU A 148 0.12 10.05 -2.32
CA LEU A 148 1.31 10.15 -3.17
C LEU A 148 2.60 10.13 -2.33
N PHE A 149 2.67 9.19 -1.38
CA PHE A 149 3.87 8.87 -0.60
C PHE A 149 4.43 7.51 -1.04
N PRO A 150 5.74 7.25 -0.86
CA PRO A 150 6.36 6.05 -1.40
C PRO A 150 5.76 4.76 -0.82
N LYS A 151 5.65 3.76 -1.68
CA LYS A 151 5.18 2.40 -1.38
C LYS A 151 6.30 1.39 -1.59
N ASP A 152 6.22 0.27 -0.89
CA ASP A 152 7.12 -0.87 -1.05
C ASP A 152 6.36 -2.05 -1.65
N TRP A 153 6.29 -2.06 -2.97
CA TRP A 153 5.56 -3.07 -3.73
C TRP A 153 6.21 -4.46 -3.60
N GLN A 154 7.53 -4.53 -3.48
CA GLN A 154 8.21 -5.79 -3.20
C GLN A 154 7.74 -6.41 -1.88
N SER A 155 7.61 -5.62 -0.82
CA SER A 155 7.11 -6.08 0.48
C SER A 155 5.65 -6.54 0.41
N PHE A 156 4.84 -5.86 -0.39
CA PHE A 156 3.43 -6.21 -0.57
C PHE A 156 3.25 -7.58 -1.24
N PHE A 157 4.11 -7.93 -2.21
CA PHE A 157 4.01 -9.16 -2.98
C PHE A 157 4.81 -10.35 -2.41
N ASN A 158 5.82 -10.11 -1.56
CA ASN A 158 6.67 -11.18 -1.03
C ASN A 158 6.14 -11.83 0.26
N GLY A 159 5.10 -11.26 0.87
CA GLY A 159 4.47 -11.80 2.09
C GLY A 159 4.89 -11.14 3.40
N ARG A 160 5.62 -10.02 3.35
CA ARG A 160 5.79 -9.15 4.54
C ARG A 160 4.45 -8.61 5.03
N ASP A 161 4.46 -8.13 6.27
CA ASP A 161 3.27 -7.52 6.87
C ASP A 161 2.82 -6.27 6.09
N ASP A 162 1.50 -6.00 6.06
CA ASP A 162 0.92 -4.93 5.25
C ASP A 162 1.42 -3.54 5.70
N GLU A 163 1.87 -3.39 6.96
CA GLU A 163 2.53 -2.17 7.45
C GLU A 163 3.78 -1.80 6.65
N TYR A 164 4.42 -2.77 5.99
CA TYR A 164 5.62 -2.55 5.19
C TYR A 164 5.34 -2.00 3.80
N LEU A 165 4.10 -2.09 3.30
CA LEU A 165 3.73 -1.47 2.03
C LEU A 165 3.95 0.05 2.06
N LYS A 166 3.85 0.70 3.22
CA LYS A 166 4.12 2.14 3.35
C LYS A 166 5.61 2.33 3.63
N ALA A 167 6.31 2.96 2.68
CA ALA A 167 7.71 3.32 2.84
C ALA A 167 7.86 4.66 3.57
N PRO A 168 8.97 4.88 4.29
CA PRO A 168 9.22 6.14 4.97
C PRO A 168 9.73 7.22 4.01
N SER A 169 9.54 8.48 4.39
CA SER A 169 10.09 9.65 3.72
C SER A 169 10.79 10.58 4.69
N ASP A 170 11.82 11.29 4.20
CA ASP A 170 12.43 12.40 4.92
C ASP A 170 11.62 13.67 4.66
N ALA A 171 10.87 14.13 5.68
CA ALA A 171 9.92 15.19 5.47
C ALA A 171 9.80 16.17 6.65
N ALA A 172 9.38 17.38 6.34
CA ALA A 172 8.89 18.35 7.30
C ALA A 172 7.38 18.48 7.14
N LYS A 173 6.62 18.09 8.17
CA LYS A 173 5.17 18.23 8.22
C LYS A 173 4.79 19.32 9.22
N VAL A 174 3.93 20.24 8.81
CA VAL A 174 3.28 21.23 9.66
C VAL A 174 1.77 21.02 9.59
N SER A 175 1.13 20.92 10.74
CA SER A 175 -0.32 20.75 10.87
C SER A 175 -0.90 21.93 11.62
N PHE A 176 -1.83 22.66 10.98
CA PHE A 176 -2.62 23.71 11.60
C PHE A 176 -4.01 23.19 11.95
N TYR A 177 -4.47 23.48 13.15
CA TYR A 177 -5.78 23.06 13.65
C TYR A 177 -6.69 24.27 13.89
N SER A 178 -7.94 24.17 13.45
CA SER A 178 -8.96 25.18 13.72
C SER A 178 -10.32 24.52 13.99
N PRO A 179 -11.33 25.25 14.53
CA PRO A 179 -12.64 24.66 14.82
C PRO A 179 -13.40 24.13 13.59
N GLY A 180 -13.08 24.59 12.37
CA GLY A 180 -13.81 24.22 11.15
C GLY A 180 -13.06 23.28 10.22
N PHE A 181 -11.73 23.34 10.23
CA PHE A 181 -10.86 22.53 9.38
C PHE A 181 -9.46 22.45 9.97
N ASN A 182 -8.73 21.44 9.53
CA ASN A 182 -7.31 21.25 9.77
C ASN A 182 -6.58 21.35 8.43
N TRP A 183 -5.31 21.74 8.47
CA TRP A 183 -4.49 21.91 7.29
C TRP A 183 -3.10 21.32 7.51
N ASP A 184 -2.81 20.25 6.77
CA ASP A 184 -1.49 19.67 6.69
C ASP A 184 -0.71 20.27 5.51
N TRP A 185 0.53 20.64 5.76
CA TRP A 185 1.52 20.99 4.74
C TRP A 185 2.78 20.17 4.96
N ILE A 186 3.24 19.49 3.90
CA ILE A 186 4.37 18.57 3.94
C ILE A 186 5.33 18.96 2.83
N VAL A 187 6.61 19.07 3.19
CA VAL A 187 7.71 19.21 2.24
C VAL A 187 8.64 18.02 2.39
N THR A 188 8.88 17.32 1.29
CA THR A 188 9.90 16.28 1.17
C THR A 188 11.07 16.91 0.41
N PRO A 189 12.25 17.16 1.05
CA PRO A 189 13.33 17.89 0.40
C PRO A 189 13.99 17.16 -0.78
N GLU A 190 13.95 15.83 -0.76
CA GLU A 190 14.49 14.93 -1.79
C GLU A 190 13.41 13.91 -2.14
N PHE A 191 13.28 13.58 -3.41
CA PHE A 191 12.24 12.68 -3.90
C PHE A 191 12.44 11.26 -3.39
N ASP A 192 11.45 10.75 -2.65
CA ASP A 192 11.38 9.33 -2.28
C ASP A 192 10.51 8.57 -3.28
N LYS A 193 11.11 7.63 -4.01
CA LYS A 193 10.44 6.73 -4.96
C LYS A 193 9.88 5.47 -4.29
N ASP A 194 8.99 4.79 -5.00
CA ASP A 194 8.56 3.45 -4.61
C ASP A 194 9.73 2.46 -4.66
N ASN A 195 9.70 1.45 -3.77
CA ASN A 195 10.43 0.20 -4.00
C ASN A 195 9.61 -0.64 -4.99
N PHE A 196 9.70 -0.27 -6.27
CA PHE A 196 8.99 -0.89 -7.38
C PHE A 196 9.55 -2.28 -7.72
N LEU A 197 8.85 -2.98 -8.63
CA LEU A 197 9.26 -4.28 -9.16
C LEU A 197 10.42 -4.13 -10.15
N SER A 198 11.63 -3.99 -9.62
CA SER A 198 12.85 -3.81 -10.42
C SER A 198 13.40 -5.08 -11.05
N GLY A 199 12.79 -6.24 -10.78
CA GLY A 199 13.37 -7.54 -11.16
C GLY A 199 14.33 -8.14 -10.13
N GLU A 200 14.48 -7.55 -8.94
CA GLU A 200 15.34 -8.12 -7.88
C GLU A 200 14.87 -9.49 -7.40
N ARG A 201 13.54 -9.70 -7.39
CA ARG A 201 12.91 -10.95 -6.89
C ARG A 201 11.84 -11.48 -7.83
N PHE A 202 11.06 -10.57 -8.38
CA PHE A 202 9.88 -10.87 -9.17
C PHE A 202 10.19 -10.69 -10.65
N SER A 203 9.76 -11.63 -11.46
CA SER A 203 9.63 -11.44 -12.89
C SER A 203 8.52 -10.43 -13.19
N SER A 204 8.67 -9.71 -14.29
CA SER A 204 7.65 -8.81 -14.81
C SER A 204 7.71 -8.81 -16.33
N TYR A 205 6.71 -8.22 -16.97
CA TYR A 205 6.71 -8.08 -18.41
C TYR A 205 7.90 -7.20 -18.86
N SER A 206 8.65 -7.70 -19.84
CA SER A 206 9.73 -6.97 -20.49
C SER A 206 9.32 -6.63 -21.91
N PRO A 207 9.16 -5.33 -22.26
CA PRO A 207 8.87 -4.91 -23.64
C PRO A 207 9.94 -5.35 -24.64
N GLN A 208 11.20 -5.53 -24.21
CA GLN A 208 12.30 -5.96 -25.08
C GLN A 208 12.19 -7.42 -25.49
N THR A 209 11.71 -8.29 -24.60
CA THR A 209 11.54 -9.73 -24.86
C THR A 209 10.11 -10.11 -25.24
N GLN A 210 9.14 -9.20 -25.02
CA GLN A 210 7.71 -9.41 -25.20
C GLN A 210 7.18 -10.62 -24.41
N SER A 211 7.72 -10.83 -23.22
CA SER A 211 7.36 -11.91 -22.30
C SER A 211 7.59 -11.51 -20.85
N ILE A 212 6.98 -12.24 -19.93
CA ILE A 212 7.31 -12.16 -18.50
C ILE A 212 8.69 -12.80 -18.29
N ALA A 213 9.61 -12.04 -17.71
CA ALA A 213 10.94 -12.52 -17.39
C ALA A 213 11.53 -11.76 -16.19
N GLN A 214 12.34 -12.42 -15.39
CA GLN A 214 13.19 -11.73 -14.43
C GLN A 214 14.48 -11.26 -15.14
N PRO A 215 14.87 -9.98 -15.05
CA PRO A 215 16.12 -9.53 -15.64
C PRO A 215 17.33 -10.10 -14.89
N GLU A 216 18.44 -10.31 -15.59
CA GLU A 216 19.72 -10.77 -15.00
C GLU A 216 20.26 -9.82 -13.93
N SER A 217 20.02 -8.52 -14.10
CA SER A 217 20.35 -7.48 -13.13
C SER A 217 19.11 -6.63 -12.87
N PRO A 218 18.81 -6.26 -11.61
CA PRO A 218 17.69 -5.39 -11.31
C PRO A 218 17.78 -4.06 -12.06
N PHE A 219 16.65 -3.60 -12.60
CA PHE A 219 16.56 -2.30 -13.23
C PHE A 219 16.78 -1.18 -12.20
N SER A 220 17.61 -0.21 -12.56
CA SER A 220 17.63 1.09 -11.90
C SER A 220 16.67 2.03 -12.61
N SER A 221 15.95 2.85 -11.85
CA SER A 221 15.30 4.03 -12.40
C SER A 221 16.21 5.24 -12.29
N ASP A 222 16.23 6.05 -13.34
CA ASP A 222 16.84 7.37 -13.29
C ASP A 222 15.95 8.28 -12.42
N THR A 223 16.56 8.94 -11.45
CA THR A 223 15.97 10.09 -10.77
C THR A 223 16.62 11.33 -11.37
N SER A 224 15.83 12.22 -11.97
CA SER A 224 16.33 13.55 -12.37
C SER A 224 17.03 14.18 -11.17
N THR A 225 18.13 14.90 -11.37
CA THR A 225 19.03 15.33 -10.29
C THR A 225 18.90 16.81 -9.90
N ASP A 226 17.97 17.54 -10.52
CA ASP A 226 17.82 18.99 -10.31
C ASP A 226 16.44 19.33 -9.70
N ASN A 227 16.46 19.74 -8.43
CA ASN A 227 15.31 20.22 -7.64
C ASN A 227 14.17 19.19 -7.44
N ASP A 228 14.48 18.04 -6.82
CA ASP A 228 13.55 16.94 -6.60
C ASP A 228 12.77 17.02 -5.29
N TYR A 229 12.50 18.24 -4.82
CA TYR A 229 11.62 18.40 -3.67
C TYR A 229 10.16 18.17 -4.06
N GLU A 230 9.38 17.71 -3.09
CA GLU A 230 7.94 17.48 -3.23
C GLU A 230 7.18 18.30 -2.21
N VAL A 231 5.99 18.74 -2.60
CA VAL A 231 5.09 19.47 -1.71
C VAL A 231 3.73 18.79 -1.74
N SER A 232 3.26 18.41 -0.57
CA SER A 232 1.94 17.82 -0.37
C SER A 232 1.13 18.68 0.59
N THR A 233 -0.16 18.85 0.32
CA THR A 233 -1.05 19.58 1.21
C THR A 233 -2.42 18.92 1.31
N ARG A 234 -3.03 18.99 2.49
CA ARG A 234 -4.36 18.44 2.76
C ARG A 234 -5.13 19.36 3.67
N ILE A 235 -6.28 19.85 3.21
CA ILE A 235 -7.27 20.55 4.04
C ILE A 235 -8.39 19.57 4.34
N PHE A 236 -8.68 19.32 5.61
CA PHE A 236 -9.63 18.29 6.00
C PHE A 236 -10.44 18.67 7.23
N GLY A 237 -11.57 18.00 7.45
CA GLY A 237 -12.38 18.24 8.63
C GLY A 237 -13.53 17.27 8.76
N ILE A 238 -14.25 17.42 9.86
CA ILE A 238 -15.44 16.62 10.17
C ILE A 238 -16.63 17.56 10.29
N LYS A 239 -17.72 17.26 9.59
CA LYS A 239 -18.99 17.99 9.69
C LYS A 239 -20.14 17.02 9.93
N GLY A 240 -20.61 16.96 11.17
CA GLY A 240 -21.55 15.92 11.60
C GLY A 240 -20.84 14.56 11.58
N SER A 241 -21.39 13.59 10.86
CA SER A 241 -20.78 12.26 10.64
C SER A 241 -19.99 12.15 9.33
N LYS A 242 -19.69 13.27 8.67
CA LYS A 242 -19.01 13.31 7.38
C LYS A 242 -17.58 13.79 7.54
N GLU A 243 -16.64 12.98 7.11
CA GLU A 243 -15.23 13.31 7.00
C GLU A 243 -14.93 13.73 5.56
N TRP A 244 -14.36 14.90 5.37
CA TRP A 244 -14.03 15.42 4.05
C TRP A 244 -12.57 15.89 4.01
N ALA A 245 -11.97 15.79 2.83
CA ALA A 245 -10.64 16.33 2.58
C ALA A 245 -10.48 16.81 1.14
N ILE A 246 -9.61 17.81 0.95
CA ILE A 246 -9.11 18.29 -0.33
C ILE A 246 -7.60 18.21 -0.28
N TYR A 247 -7.00 17.72 -1.37
CA TYR A 247 -5.58 17.40 -1.47
C TYR A 247 -4.95 18.19 -2.62
N GLY A 248 -3.69 18.54 -2.44
CA GLY A 248 -2.84 19.06 -3.50
C GLY A 248 -1.44 18.46 -3.40
N TYR A 249 -0.84 18.17 -4.54
CA TYR A 249 0.49 17.60 -4.63
C TYR A 249 1.24 18.18 -5.83
N ARG A 250 2.53 18.41 -5.64
CA ARG A 250 3.50 18.74 -6.69
C ARG A 250 4.76 17.93 -6.43
N GLY A 251 5.11 17.06 -7.37
CA GLY A 251 6.24 16.16 -7.24
C GLY A 251 6.38 15.29 -8.49
N PHE A 252 6.38 13.98 -8.31
CA PHE A 252 6.69 12.99 -9.34
C PHE A 252 5.83 11.74 -9.20
N TYR A 253 5.64 11.02 -10.30
CA TYR A 253 5.09 9.67 -10.22
C TYR A 253 6.01 8.77 -9.38
N LYS A 254 5.45 8.10 -8.37
CA LYS A 254 6.23 7.32 -7.40
C LYS A 254 6.79 6.02 -7.98
N THR A 255 6.06 5.40 -8.90
CA THR A 255 6.52 4.30 -9.74
C THR A 255 7.11 4.87 -11.04
N PRO A 256 8.19 4.29 -11.61
CA PRO A 256 8.83 4.81 -12.82
C PRO A 256 8.04 4.44 -14.09
N ASP A 257 6.91 5.11 -14.31
CA ASP A 257 6.01 4.88 -15.45
C ASP A 257 6.39 5.72 -16.69
N SER A 258 7.62 6.25 -16.75
CA SER A 258 8.16 7.02 -17.86
C SER A 258 9.49 6.46 -18.32
N VAL A 259 9.94 6.82 -19.52
CA VAL A 259 11.24 6.38 -20.06
C VAL A 259 12.08 7.54 -20.56
N SER A 260 13.38 7.51 -20.30
CA SER A 260 14.32 8.51 -20.82
C SER A 260 14.59 8.33 -22.31
N GLU A 261 15.28 9.29 -22.94
CA GLU A 261 15.77 9.14 -24.34
C GLU A 261 16.70 7.92 -24.51
N ALA A 262 17.34 7.46 -23.43
CA ALA A 262 18.17 6.25 -23.41
C ALA A 262 17.37 4.96 -23.16
N ASN A 263 16.03 5.04 -23.09
CA ASN A 263 15.10 3.96 -22.73
C ASN A 263 15.33 3.40 -21.31
N THR A 264 15.78 4.24 -20.37
CA THR A 264 15.85 3.89 -18.95
C THR A 264 14.53 4.27 -18.27
N PRO A 265 13.94 3.42 -17.41
CA PRO A 265 12.80 3.79 -16.59
C PRO A 265 13.10 5.05 -15.76
N MET A 266 12.15 5.97 -15.66
CA MET A 266 12.32 7.27 -15.01
C MET A 266 11.01 7.70 -14.33
N HIS A 267 11.14 8.61 -13.36
CA HIS A 267 10.01 9.24 -12.68
C HIS A 267 9.76 10.64 -13.28
N SER A 268 8.65 10.81 -13.99
CA SER A 268 8.26 12.10 -14.57
C SER A 268 7.59 13.01 -13.54
N ARG A 269 7.68 14.33 -13.77
CA ARG A 269 7.04 15.32 -12.91
C ARG A 269 5.53 15.32 -13.07
N MET A 270 4.83 15.45 -11.95
CA MET A 270 3.37 15.55 -11.92
C MET A 270 2.87 16.55 -10.88
N ASN A 271 1.68 17.09 -11.15
CA ASN A 271 0.85 17.76 -10.15
C ASN A 271 -0.42 16.94 -9.92
N ALA A 272 -0.97 16.95 -8.72
CA ALA A 272 -2.28 16.37 -8.46
C ALA A 272 -3.17 17.28 -7.62
N LEU A 273 -4.47 17.24 -7.92
CA LEU A 273 -5.53 17.83 -7.11
C LEU A 273 -6.60 16.79 -6.88
N GLY A 274 -7.07 16.65 -5.65
CA GLY A 274 -8.12 15.67 -5.38
C GLY A 274 -8.94 15.98 -4.15
N ALA A 275 -9.93 15.12 -3.91
CA ALA A 275 -10.85 15.26 -2.80
C ALA A 275 -11.37 13.90 -2.35
N SER A 276 -11.79 13.82 -1.09
CA SER A 276 -12.43 12.64 -0.53
C SER A 276 -13.58 12.99 0.40
N LEU A 277 -14.52 12.06 0.52
CA LEU A 277 -15.63 12.09 1.45
C LEU A 277 -15.87 10.68 1.99
N ARG A 278 -15.91 10.54 3.31
CA ARG A 278 -16.30 9.31 4.00
C ARG A 278 -17.47 9.62 4.95
N MET A 279 -18.48 8.75 4.96
CA MET A 279 -19.63 8.91 5.86
C MET A 279 -20.35 7.58 6.12
N PRO A 280 -21.05 7.45 7.27
CA PRO A 280 -22.01 6.38 7.48
C PRO A 280 -23.12 6.43 6.43
N LEU A 281 -23.46 5.27 5.87
CA LEU A 281 -24.55 5.07 4.93
C LEU A 281 -25.23 3.74 5.22
N GLY A 282 -26.48 3.77 5.70
CA GLY A 282 -27.21 2.57 6.10
C GLY A 282 -26.53 1.88 7.29
N LYS A 283 -26.13 0.62 7.12
CA LYS A 283 -25.45 -0.20 8.15
C LYS A 283 -23.92 -0.20 8.04
N GLY A 284 -23.37 0.63 7.15
CA GLY A 284 -21.96 0.60 6.81
C GLY A 284 -21.37 1.98 6.59
N LEU A 285 -20.14 2.00 6.09
CA LEU A 285 -19.38 3.19 5.75
C LEU A 285 -19.23 3.27 4.24
N TRP A 286 -19.63 4.39 3.67
CA TRP A 286 -19.41 4.71 2.27
C TRP A 286 -18.29 5.73 2.14
N ASN A 287 -17.45 5.55 1.13
CA ASN A 287 -16.43 6.53 0.76
C ASN A 287 -16.42 6.80 -0.75
N ILE A 288 -15.93 7.99 -1.09
CA ILE A 288 -15.60 8.39 -2.45
C ILE A 288 -14.32 9.22 -2.40
N GLU A 289 -13.45 9.00 -3.37
CA GLU A 289 -12.19 9.70 -3.54
C GLU A 289 -11.98 9.99 -5.03
N THR A 290 -11.49 11.18 -5.36
CA THR A 290 -11.18 11.57 -6.73
C THR A 290 -9.85 12.31 -6.78
N GLY A 291 -9.18 12.22 -7.92
CA GLY A 291 -7.92 12.90 -8.20
C GLY A 291 -7.81 13.24 -9.68
N TYR A 292 -7.29 14.43 -9.97
CA TYR A 292 -6.82 14.84 -11.27
C TYR A 292 -5.31 14.85 -11.23
N TYR A 293 -4.68 14.02 -12.05
CA TYR A 293 -3.23 13.95 -12.21
C TYR A 293 -2.85 14.66 -13.50
N GLN A 294 -1.96 15.63 -13.37
CA GLN A 294 -1.40 16.38 -14.48
C GLN A 294 0.05 15.99 -14.69
N SER A 295 0.37 15.44 -15.85
CA SER A 295 1.74 15.18 -16.27
C SER A 295 2.35 16.47 -16.79
N VAL A 296 3.39 16.96 -16.10
CA VAL A 296 3.98 18.28 -16.41
C VAL A 296 4.76 18.27 -17.72
N GLU A 297 5.21 17.10 -18.15
CA GLU A 297 6.09 16.90 -19.30
C GLU A 297 5.34 16.43 -20.57
N ASP A 298 4.01 16.30 -20.51
CA ASP A 298 3.16 15.92 -21.65
C ASP A 298 1.75 16.56 -21.59
N GLU A 299 1.69 17.88 -21.81
CA GLU A 299 0.42 18.62 -21.74
C GLU A 299 -0.58 18.30 -22.86
N ASN A 300 -0.15 17.69 -23.98
CA ASN A 300 -0.99 17.43 -25.15
C ASN A 300 -1.20 15.93 -25.45
N GLY A 301 -0.61 15.05 -24.65
CA GLY A 301 -0.69 13.59 -24.84
C GLY A 301 0.04 13.09 -26.08
N ASP A 302 1.08 13.80 -26.52
CA ASP A 302 1.84 13.49 -27.73
C ASP A 302 3.26 13.01 -27.46
N ASN A 303 3.66 12.92 -26.18
CA ASN A 303 4.94 12.38 -25.75
C ASN A 303 4.78 10.93 -25.25
N PRO A 304 5.07 9.91 -26.07
CA PRO A 304 4.85 8.49 -25.73
C PRO A 304 5.79 7.94 -24.64
N ARG A 305 6.60 8.80 -24.02
CA ARG A 305 7.55 8.43 -22.97
C ARG A 305 7.10 8.84 -21.57
N VAL A 306 6.05 9.64 -21.47
CA VAL A 306 5.49 10.16 -20.22
C VAL A 306 4.00 9.78 -20.20
N PRO A 307 3.43 9.46 -19.03
CA PRO A 307 1.99 9.26 -18.92
C PRO A 307 1.21 10.51 -19.33
N ASN A 308 0.05 10.34 -19.96
CA ASN A 308 -0.89 11.45 -20.15
C ASN A 308 -1.50 11.88 -18.81
N ASP A 309 -2.22 13.01 -18.82
CA ASP A 309 -3.08 13.39 -17.70
C ASP A 309 -4.16 12.35 -17.41
N GLU A 310 -4.54 12.21 -16.13
CA GLU A 310 -5.50 11.20 -15.69
C GLU A 310 -6.58 11.78 -14.77
N ILE A 311 -7.79 11.25 -14.89
CA ILE A 311 -8.86 11.45 -13.91
C ILE A 311 -9.10 10.13 -13.21
N ARG A 312 -8.92 10.11 -11.88
CA ARG A 312 -9.10 8.94 -11.03
C ARG A 312 -10.31 9.12 -10.13
N LEU A 313 -11.06 8.04 -9.96
CA LEU A 313 -12.23 7.94 -9.09
C LEU A 313 -12.18 6.61 -8.35
N LEU A 314 -12.44 6.64 -7.04
CA LEU A 314 -12.65 5.47 -6.21
C LEU A 314 -13.95 5.68 -5.44
N THR A 315 -14.79 4.66 -5.37
CA THR A 315 -15.88 4.61 -4.39
C THR A 315 -15.94 3.25 -3.72
N GLY A 316 -16.16 3.24 -2.41
CA GLY A 316 -16.17 2.03 -1.62
C GLY A 316 -17.32 1.97 -0.62
N TYR A 317 -17.68 0.75 -0.24
CA TYR A 317 -18.64 0.47 0.83
C TYR A 317 -18.13 -0.67 1.70
N GLU A 318 -18.09 -0.44 3.02
CA GLU A 318 -17.73 -1.45 4.03
C GLU A 318 -18.90 -1.65 5.00
N MET A 319 -19.20 -2.90 5.34
CA MET A 319 -20.14 -3.23 6.39
C MET A 319 -19.81 -4.56 7.06
N GLU A 320 -20.17 -4.69 8.34
CA GLU A 320 -20.28 -5.98 9.00
C GLU A 320 -21.54 -6.70 8.46
N ILE A 321 -21.33 -7.77 7.68
CA ILE A 321 -22.42 -8.50 7.02
C ILE A 321 -23.04 -9.56 7.94
N VAL A 322 -22.21 -10.14 8.81
CA VAL A 322 -22.56 -11.08 9.89
C VAL A 322 -21.59 -10.78 11.03
N LYS A 323 -21.96 -11.08 12.28
CA LYS A 323 -21.09 -10.86 13.44
C LYS A 323 -19.66 -11.37 13.17
N ASN A 324 -18.68 -10.50 13.38
CA ASN A 324 -17.26 -10.74 13.16
C ASN A 324 -16.84 -10.99 11.70
N LEU A 325 -17.73 -10.78 10.72
CA LEU A 325 -17.43 -10.89 9.29
C LEU A 325 -17.75 -9.57 8.59
N THR A 326 -16.70 -8.87 8.22
CA THR A 326 -16.77 -7.60 7.49
C THR A 326 -16.53 -7.83 6.00
N ALA A 327 -17.37 -7.22 5.17
CA ALA A 327 -17.17 -7.16 3.73
C ALA A 327 -16.95 -5.71 3.30
N ALA A 328 -15.91 -5.47 2.50
CA ALA A 328 -15.65 -4.18 1.87
C ALA A 328 -15.52 -4.38 0.36
N ALA A 329 -16.20 -3.56 -0.43
CA ALA A 329 -16.10 -3.56 -1.87
C ALA A 329 -15.75 -2.17 -2.38
N GLN A 330 -14.92 -2.08 -3.42
CA GLN A 330 -14.57 -0.81 -4.06
C GLN A 330 -14.63 -0.92 -5.58
N PHE A 331 -14.94 0.20 -6.21
CA PHE A 331 -14.82 0.41 -7.65
C PHE A 331 -13.88 1.57 -7.92
N TYR A 332 -12.82 1.29 -8.67
CA TYR A 332 -11.83 2.24 -9.14
C TYR A 332 -12.00 2.45 -10.64
N LEU A 333 -11.92 3.71 -11.07
CA LEU A 333 -11.93 4.11 -12.46
C LEU A 333 -10.79 5.10 -12.67
N GLU A 334 -9.98 4.83 -13.69
CA GLU A 334 -8.94 5.72 -14.19
C GLU A 334 -9.23 6.03 -15.65
N LYS A 335 -9.36 7.32 -15.97
CA LYS A 335 -9.53 7.78 -17.33
C LYS A 335 -8.25 8.46 -17.79
N THR A 336 -7.62 7.92 -18.83
CA THR A 336 -6.51 8.57 -19.52
C THR A 336 -7.04 9.66 -20.45
N GLN A 337 -6.57 10.89 -20.28
CA GLN A 337 -6.91 11.99 -21.18
C GLN A 337 -6.10 11.94 -22.46
N ASP A 338 -6.61 12.56 -23.52
CA ASP A 338 -5.96 12.59 -24.84
C ASP A 338 -5.54 11.21 -25.37
N TYR A 339 -6.29 10.17 -25.00
CA TYR A 339 -6.00 8.76 -25.33
C TYR A 339 -5.81 8.51 -26.82
N GLN A 340 -6.58 9.20 -27.68
CA GLN A 340 -6.42 9.07 -29.13
C GLN A 340 -5.07 9.60 -29.62
N GLN A 341 -4.50 10.62 -28.96
CA GLN A 341 -3.18 11.16 -29.28
C GLN A 341 -2.09 10.21 -28.78
N GLN A 342 -2.22 9.71 -27.55
CA GLN A 342 -1.34 8.67 -27.01
C GLN A 342 -1.28 7.47 -27.95
N GLN A 343 -2.42 6.97 -28.39
CA GLN A 343 -2.49 5.82 -29.30
C GLN A 343 -1.86 6.08 -30.67
N GLN A 344 -1.86 7.31 -31.16
CA GLN A 344 -1.21 7.67 -32.43
C GLN A 344 0.31 7.79 -32.33
N HIS A 345 0.83 8.12 -31.14
CA HIS A 345 2.26 8.38 -30.93
C HIS A 345 2.97 7.26 -30.17
N SER A 346 2.24 6.34 -29.54
CA SER A 346 2.77 5.20 -28.79
C SER A 346 3.68 4.32 -29.64
N TYR A 347 4.78 3.86 -29.03
CA TYR A 347 5.66 2.88 -29.63
C TYR A 347 5.05 1.47 -29.67
N ALA A 348 4.06 1.20 -28.81
CA ALA A 348 3.34 -0.06 -28.73
C ALA A 348 1.84 0.14 -28.44
N PRO A 349 1.04 0.67 -29.40
CA PRO A 349 -0.37 1.03 -29.19
C PRO A 349 -1.26 -0.10 -28.63
N VAL A 350 -0.94 -1.35 -28.96
CA VAL A 350 -1.68 -2.54 -28.49
C VAL A 350 -1.40 -2.87 -27.02
N GLN A 351 -0.30 -2.35 -26.47
CA GLN A 351 0.13 -2.55 -25.08
C GLN A 351 -0.26 -1.37 -24.18
N GLU A 352 -0.75 -0.27 -24.76
CA GLU A 352 -1.32 0.83 -23.99
C GLU A 352 -2.54 0.35 -23.21
N ARG A 353 -2.65 0.82 -21.98
CA ARG A 353 -3.81 0.55 -21.11
C ARG A 353 -5.10 1.05 -21.79
N SER A 354 -6.24 0.48 -21.41
CA SER A 354 -7.55 0.96 -21.84
C SER A 354 -7.82 2.42 -21.43
N GLU A 355 -8.51 3.21 -22.28
CA GLU A 355 -8.86 4.63 -21.98
C GLU A 355 -9.58 4.78 -20.63
N TYR A 356 -10.43 3.81 -20.31
CA TYR A 356 -11.14 3.67 -19.06
C TYR A 356 -10.67 2.38 -18.40
N TYR A 357 -9.67 2.49 -17.54
CA TYR A 357 -9.21 1.37 -16.73
C TYR A 357 -10.12 1.21 -15.52
N GLU A 358 -10.69 0.03 -15.36
CA GLU A 358 -11.66 -0.29 -14.32
C GLU A 358 -11.12 -1.36 -13.39
N MET A 359 -11.21 -1.16 -12.08
CA MET A 359 -10.82 -2.18 -11.13
C MET A 359 -11.83 -2.31 -10.00
N LEU A 360 -12.23 -3.55 -9.74
CA LEU A 360 -13.08 -3.94 -8.64
C LEU A 360 -12.23 -4.55 -7.55
N THR A 361 -12.52 -4.21 -6.29
CA THR A 361 -11.96 -4.92 -5.15
C THR A 361 -13.02 -5.47 -4.23
N LEU A 362 -12.69 -6.60 -3.60
CA LEU A 362 -13.47 -7.22 -2.53
C LEU A 362 -12.53 -7.67 -1.42
N ARG A 363 -12.79 -7.20 -0.19
CA ARG A 363 -12.20 -7.74 1.03
C ARG A 363 -13.27 -8.44 1.86
N LEU A 364 -12.96 -9.63 2.34
CA LEU A 364 -13.68 -10.30 3.42
C LEU A 364 -12.72 -10.48 4.59
N THR A 365 -13.07 -9.93 5.75
CA THR A 365 -12.29 -10.06 6.99
C THR A 365 -13.14 -10.78 8.04
N HIS A 366 -12.62 -11.88 8.58
CA HIS A 366 -13.26 -12.67 9.62
C HIS A 366 -12.42 -12.68 10.89
N LEU A 367 -13.04 -12.36 12.03
CA LEU A 367 -12.43 -12.41 13.35
C LEU A 367 -12.99 -13.58 14.16
N ALA A 368 -12.13 -14.49 14.60
CA ALA A 368 -12.52 -15.68 15.36
C ALA A 368 -11.67 -15.85 16.62
N MET A 369 -12.06 -16.80 17.48
CA MET A 369 -11.30 -17.17 18.67
C MET A 369 -11.00 -15.99 19.61
N ARG A 370 -12.00 -15.15 19.90
CA ARG A 370 -11.82 -13.88 20.66
C ARG A 370 -10.80 -12.95 19.99
N GLN A 371 -10.91 -12.83 18.66
CA GLN A 371 -10.04 -12.02 17.81
C GLN A 371 -8.55 -12.44 17.86
N ASN A 372 -8.26 -13.67 18.31
CA ASN A 372 -6.92 -14.23 18.19
C ASN A 372 -6.67 -14.77 16.78
N LEU A 373 -7.71 -15.09 16.02
CA LEU A 373 -7.59 -15.49 14.61
C LEU A 373 -8.23 -14.42 13.72
N THR A 374 -7.42 -13.85 12.82
CA THR A 374 -7.89 -12.95 11.76
C THR A 374 -7.66 -13.62 10.43
N SER A 375 -8.72 -13.86 9.66
CA SER A 375 -8.64 -14.37 8.29
C SER A 375 -9.11 -13.29 7.31
N SER A 376 -8.40 -13.14 6.20
CA SER A 376 -8.67 -12.14 5.18
C SER A 376 -8.55 -12.73 3.78
N LEU A 377 -9.55 -12.46 2.95
CA LEU A 377 -9.49 -12.61 1.50
C LEU A 377 -9.55 -11.23 0.90
N PHE A 378 -8.60 -10.88 0.04
CA PHE A 378 -8.62 -9.66 -0.75
C PHE A 378 -8.51 -10.01 -2.23
N ILE A 379 -9.35 -9.41 -3.05
CA ILE A 379 -9.40 -9.61 -4.50
C ILE A 379 -9.27 -8.26 -5.18
N PHE A 380 -8.38 -8.17 -6.17
CA PHE A 380 -8.36 -7.17 -7.23
C PHE A 380 -8.77 -7.86 -8.53
N TYR A 381 -9.64 -7.23 -9.31
CA TYR A 381 -10.02 -7.71 -10.63
C TYR A 381 -10.29 -6.52 -11.55
N SER A 382 -9.65 -6.51 -12.72
CA SER A 382 -9.86 -5.48 -13.74
C SER A 382 -10.63 -6.10 -14.92
N PRO A 383 -11.95 -5.83 -15.03
CA PRO A 383 -12.77 -6.43 -16.08
C PRO A 383 -12.36 -6.07 -17.51
N ASP A 384 -11.83 -4.87 -17.72
CA ASP A 384 -11.41 -4.34 -19.03
C ASP A 384 -10.09 -4.94 -19.52
N GLU A 385 -9.16 -5.23 -18.60
CA GLU A 385 -7.88 -5.89 -18.91
C GLU A 385 -7.89 -7.42 -18.72
N GLU A 386 -8.96 -7.94 -18.12
CA GLU A 386 -9.15 -9.37 -17.78
C GLU A 386 -8.03 -9.97 -16.90
N ASP A 387 -7.53 -9.17 -15.96
CA ASP A 387 -6.44 -9.51 -15.05
C ASP A 387 -6.83 -9.32 -13.57
N GLY A 388 -6.01 -9.81 -12.64
CA GLY A 388 -6.26 -9.60 -11.22
C GLY A 388 -5.27 -10.27 -10.27
N HIS A 389 -5.51 -10.00 -8.98
CA HIS A 389 -4.69 -10.47 -7.86
C HIS A 389 -5.57 -10.90 -6.70
N LEU A 390 -5.32 -12.10 -6.19
CA LEU A 390 -6.00 -12.66 -5.03
C LEU A 390 -4.99 -12.86 -3.91
N ARG A 391 -5.32 -12.30 -2.74
CA ARG A 391 -4.55 -12.43 -1.50
C ARG A 391 -5.38 -13.19 -0.48
N LEU A 392 -4.84 -14.30 0.02
CA LEU A 392 -5.36 -14.97 1.21
C LEU A 392 -4.39 -14.73 2.34
N LYS A 393 -4.90 -14.45 3.54
CA LYS A 393 -4.09 -14.25 4.74
C LYS A 393 -4.83 -14.79 5.95
N ALA A 394 -4.12 -15.49 6.81
CA ALA A 394 -4.55 -15.87 8.15
C ALA A 394 -3.47 -15.49 9.15
N GLU A 395 -3.87 -14.86 10.24
CA GLU A 395 -3.00 -14.44 11.33
C GLU A 395 -3.55 -14.96 12.64
N TYR A 396 -2.70 -15.63 13.42
CA TYR A 396 -3.06 -16.21 14.71
C TYR A 396 -2.14 -15.71 15.83
N ARG A 397 -2.74 -14.99 16.78
CA ARG A 397 -2.11 -14.58 18.03
C ARG A 397 -2.16 -15.74 19.02
N ILE A 398 -1.01 -16.34 19.28
CA ILE A 398 -0.87 -17.46 20.21
C ILE A 398 -0.96 -16.95 21.66
N ASN A 399 -0.30 -15.82 21.93
CA ASN A 399 -0.33 -15.07 23.19
C ASN A 399 0.15 -13.64 22.93
N ASP A 400 0.39 -12.88 24.00
CA ASP A 400 0.78 -11.46 23.91
C ASP A 400 2.12 -11.24 23.20
N ASN A 401 2.99 -12.25 23.14
CA ASN A 401 4.30 -12.15 22.51
C ASN A 401 4.37 -12.85 21.15
N TRP A 402 3.70 -13.99 20.98
CA TRP A 402 3.84 -14.84 19.81
C TRP A 402 2.68 -14.70 18.83
N LYS A 403 3.03 -14.48 17.57
CA LYS A 403 2.10 -14.41 16.44
C LYS A 403 2.62 -15.23 15.27
N ILE A 404 1.74 -15.98 14.62
CA ILE A 404 2.03 -16.65 13.35
C ILE A 404 1.11 -16.12 12.27
N ALA A 405 1.61 -16.00 11.06
CA ALA A 405 0.80 -15.63 9.90
C ALA A 405 1.16 -16.52 8.71
N ALA A 406 0.20 -16.80 7.86
CA ALA A 406 0.41 -17.47 6.59
C ALA A 406 -0.55 -16.92 5.55
N GLY A 407 -0.17 -17.00 4.29
CA GLY A 407 -0.99 -16.49 3.21
C GLY A 407 -0.47 -16.85 1.83
N SER A 408 -1.20 -16.45 0.82
CA SER A 408 -0.83 -16.65 -0.58
C SER A 408 -1.13 -15.41 -1.42
N ASN A 409 -0.31 -15.20 -2.44
CA ASN A 409 -0.57 -14.28 -3.53
C ASN A 409 -0.77 -15.09 -4.81
N VAL A 410 -1.89 -14.87 -5.49
CA VAL A 410 -2.20 -15.51 -6.78
C VAL A 410 -2.54 -14.43 -7.79
N PHE A 411 -1.79 -14.38 -8.87
CA PHE A 411 -1.94 -13.44 -9.96
C PHE A 411 -2.50 -14.16 -11.19
N PHE A 412 -3.15 -13.41 -12.07
CA PHE A 412 -3.57 -13.88 -13.39
C PHE A 412 -3.81 -12.70 -14.32
N GLY A 413 -3.67 -12.96 -15.62
CA GLY A 413 -4.11 -12.05 -16.68
C GLY A 413 -4.04 -12.77 -18.03
N GLU A 414 -4.93 -12.40 -18.96
CA GLU A 414 -4.84 -12.95 -20.33
C GLU A 414 -3.71 -12.34 -21.15
N LYS A 415 -3.29 -11.13 -20.76
CA LYS A 415 -2.28 -10.33 -21.45
C LYS A 415 -1.12 -10.07 -20.51
N ASP A 416 0.07 -10.53 -20.87
CA ASP A 416 1.28 -10.40 -20.05
C ASP A 416 1.66 -8.94 -19.73
N TYR A 417 1.30 -7.97 -20.56
CA TYR A 417 1.67 -6.56 -20.36
C TYR A 417 0.71 -5.77 -19.46
N THR A 418 -0.37 -6.39 -18.97
CA THR A 418 -1.33 -5.74 -18.06
C THR A 418 -0.77 -5.67 -16.64
N PHE A 419 -1.36 -4.80 -15.80
CA PHE A 419 -0.79 -4.50 -14.48
C PHE A 419 -0.65 -5.74 -13.59
N TRP A 420 -1.67 -6.60 -13.56
CA TRP A 420 -1.62 -7.88 -12.84
C TRP A 420 -1.13 -9.02 -13.72
N GLY A 421 -1.42 -9.00 -15.02
CA GLY A 421 -0.99 -10.06 -15.96
C GLY A 421 0.53 -10.22 -16.01
N GLN A 422 1.27 -9.12 -15.89
CA GLN A 422 2.74 -9.18 -15.83
C GLN A 422 3.30 -9.95 -14.63
N LEU A 423 2.45 -10.27 -13.64
CA LEU A 423 2.82 -11.00 -12.43
C LEU A 423 2.32 -12.44 -12.40
N ASP A 424 1.74 -12.97 -13.48
CA ASP A 424 1.11 -14.31 -13.53
C ASP A 424 2.07 -15.48 -13.17
N GLU A 425 3.38 -15.25 -13.30
CA GLU A 425 4.43 -16.20 -12.94
C GLU A 425 5.01 -15.98 -11.51
N ASN A 426 4.35 -15.17 -10.68
CA ASN A 426 4.83 -14.82 -9.32
C ASN A 426 3.92 -15.34 -8.19
N ASP A 427 3.08 -16.33 -8.47
CA ASP A 427 2.22 -16.95 -7.46
C ASP A 427 3.08 -17.51 -6.32
N ASN A 428 2.75 -17.15 -5.08
CA ASN A 428 3.54 -17.55 -3.92
C ASN A 428 2.71 -17.86 -2.67
N LEU A 429 3.27 -18.69 -1.80
CA LEU A 429 2.77 -19.01 -0.48
C LEU A 429 3.82 -18.57 0.54
N TRP A 430 3.39 -17.86 1.58
CA TRP A 430 4.28 -17.35 2.61
C TRP A 430 3.81 -17.71 4.01
N MET A 431 4.77 -17.73 4.93
CA MET A 431 4.56 -17.89 6.36
C MET A 431 5.51 -16.98 7.15
N ARG A 432 5.04 -16.51 8.30
CA ARG A 432 5.79 -15.66 9.22
C ARG A 432 5.56 -16.11 10.66
N ILE A 433 6.59 -16.02 11.48
CA ILE A 433 6.50 -16.17 12.93
C ILE A 433 7.16 -14.97 13.59
N ARG A 434 6.45 -14.32 14.51
CA ARG A 434 6.86 -13.10 15.20
C ARG A 434 6.85 -13.31 16.70
N TYR A 435 7.88 -12.81 17.36
CA TYR A 435 7.99 -12.66 18.80
C TYR A 435 8.16 -11.18 19.16
N SER A 436 7.17 -10.60 19.84
CA SER A 436 7.18 -9.22 20.33
C SER A 436 7.63 -9.15 21.78
N TYR A 437 8.35 -8.08 22.17
CA TYR A 437 8.89 -7.88 23.52
C TYR A 437 8.73 -6.46 24.05
#